data_AF-E6Q9N3-F1
#
_entry.id   AF-E6Q9N3-F1
#
_cell.length_a   1.000
_cell.length_b   1.000
_cell.length_c   1.000
_cell.angle_alpha   90.00
_cell.angle_beta   90.00
_cell.angle_gamma   90.00
#
_symmetry.space_group_name_H-M   'P 1'
#
loop_
_entity.id
_entity.type
_entity.pdbx_description
1 polymer ?
#
loop_
_entity_poly.entity_id
_entity_poly.type
_entity_poly.pdbx_seq_one_letter_code
_entity_poly.pdbx_strand_id
1 'polypeptide(L)'
;MLYGIRDWARWDTFQKTLVEQADGGWYVYFVGVDFPQAPLDAVAFCKVLGAIDILLHHDHKERYLGIVYVDDFEHPQLIKIYDPNNLGASCGSSGKVVPAGWILSRIPPEPLGEFVVPEGRKRWWREIFQD
;
A
#
# COMPACT_ATOMS: atom_id res chain seq x y z
N MET A 1 7.77 -14.16 -7.11
CA MET A 1 6.94 -13.62 -8.21
C MET A 1 5.84 -12.80 -7.56
N LEU A 2 5.36 -11.71 -8.19
CA LEU A 2 4.21 -10.96 -7.66
C LEU A 2 2.97 -11.19 -8.52
N TYR A 3 1.81 -11.25 -7.88
CA TYR A 3 0.50 -11.43 -8.48
C TYR A 3 -0.34 -10.17 -8.28
N GLY A 4 -0.96 -9.69 -9.36
CA GLY A 4 -1.86 -8.53 -9.30
C GLY A 4 -3.25 -8.91 -8.80
N ILE A 5 -3.82 -8.12 -7.89
CA ILE A 5 -5.22 -8.19 -7.50
C ILE A 5 -6.03 -7.38 -8.51
N ARG A 6 -6.77 -8.08 -9.38
CA ARG A 6 -7.46 -7.45 -10.51
C ARG A 6 -8.86 -6.95 -10.17
N ASP A 7 -9.54 -7.60 -9.24
CA ASP A 7 -10.94 -7.30 -8.92
C ASP A 7 -11.10 -6.96 -7.43
N TRP A 8 -12.13 -6.15 -7.15
CA TRP A 8 -12.43 -5.66 -5.80
C TRP A 8 -12.82 -6.78 -4.84
N ALA A 9 -13.58 -7.79 -5.28
CA ALA A 9 -13.97 -8.91 -4.43
C ALA A 9 -12.76 -9.72 -3.91
N ARG A 10 -11.71 -9.86 -4.73
CA ARG A 10 -10.46 -10.46 -4.31
C ARG A 10 -9.70 -9.58 -3.32
N TRP A 11 -9.73 -8.26 -3.49
CA TRP A 11 -9.16 -7.32 -2.51
C TRP A 11 -9.87 -7.43 -1.16
N ASP A 12 -11.21 -7.42 -1.14
CA ASP A 12 -12.01 -7.55 0.08
C ASP A 12 -11.69 -8.84 0.84
N THR A 13 -11.48 -9.94 0.11
CA THR A 13 -11.10 -11.24 0.70
C THR A 13 -9.68 -11.19 1.25
N PHE A 14 -8.74 -10.65 0.47
CA PHE A 14 -7.34 -10.55 0.87
C PHE A 14 -7.15 -9.64 2.10
N GLN A 15 -7.92 -8.57 2.22
CA GLN A 15 -7.91 -7.73 3.41
C GLN A 15 -8.29 -8.48 4.68
N LYS A 16 -9.28 -9.38 4.61
CA LYS A 16 -9.64 -10.21 5.77
C LYS A 16 -8.46 -11.09 6.18
N THR A 17 -7.77 -11.70 5.22
CA THR A 17 -6.54 -12.45 5.47
C THR A 17 -5.47 -11.59 6.15
N LEU A 18 -5.27 -10.35 5.70
CA LEU A 18 -4.32 -9.43 6.32
C LEU A 18 -4.72 -9.03 7.75
N VAL A 19 -6.00 -8.80 8.00
CA VAL A 19 -6.51 -8.49 9.35
C VAL A 19 -6.34 -9.69 10.29
N GLU A 20 -6.63 -10.91 9.83
CA GLU A 20 -6.40 -12.14 10.59
C GLU A 20 -4.91 -12.37 10.91
N GLN A 21 -4.03 -11.84 10.07
CA GLN A 21 -2.58 -11.92 10.21
C GLN A 21 -1.93 -10.61 10.68
N ALA A 22 -2.71 -9.71 11.30
CA ALA A 22 -2.22 -8.50 11.92
C ALA A 22 -1.57 -8.83 13.29
N ASP A 23 -0.39 -9.43 13.26
CA ASP A 23 0.30 -10.01 14.43
C ASP A 23 1.44 -9.14 14.97
N GLY A 24 1.54 -7.88 14.54
CA GLY A 24 2.63 -6.96 14.92
C GLY A 24 3.93 -7.14 14.12
N GLY A 25 3.93 -7.96 13.06
CA GLY A 25 5.10 -8.21 12.21
C GLY A 25 5.16 -7.42 10.91
N TRP A 26 4.29 -6.44 10.69
CA TRP A 26 4.16 -5.72 9.42
C TRP A 26 4.83 -4.34 9.45
N TYR A 27 5.85 -4.16 8.62
CA TYR A 27 6.38 -2.84 8.27
C TYR A 27 5.48 -2.22 7.20
N VAL A 28 5.08 -0.96 7.39
CA VAL A 28 4.36 -0.21 6.36
C VAL A 28 5.18 1.00 5.95
N TYR A 29 5.71 0.94 4.73
CA TYR A 29 6.50 2.00 4.14
C TYR A 29 5.61 2.87 3.24
N PHE A 30 5.38 4.11 3.65
CA PHE A 30 4.88 5.14 2.72
C PHE A 30 6.06 5.73 1.93
N VAL A 31 6.19 5.28 0.68
CA VAL A 31 7.40 5.47 -0.12
C VAL A 31 7.66 6.96 -0.36
N GLY A 32 8.89 7.40 -0.08
CA GLY A 32 9.31 8.79 -0.20
C GLY A 32 8.92 9.70 0.97
N VAL A 33 8.27 9.17 2.02
CA VAL A 33 7.83 9.98 3.18
C VAL A 33 8.30 9.41 4.51
N ASP A 34 7.96 8.15 4.79
CA ASP A 34 8.14 7.59 6.13
C ASP A 34 8.77 6.21 6.05
N PHE A 35 10.05 6.12 6.39
CA PHE A 35 10.83 4.89 6.32
C PHE A 35 10.74 4.14 7.66
N PRO A 36 9.93 3.06 7.75
CA PRO A 36 9.58 2.44 9.03
C PRO A 36 10.79 1.75 9.66
N GLN A 37 11.13 2.14 10.89
CA GLN A 37 12.22 1.51 11.66
C GLN A 37 11.78 0.25 12.42
N ALA A 38 10.47 0.07 12.59
CA ALA A 38 9.86 -1.02 13.34
C ALA A 38 8.55 -1.43 12.67
N PRO A 39 8.09 -2.68 12.86
CA PRO A 39 6.77 -3.07 12.39
C PRO A 39 5.69 -2.35 13.22
N LEU A 40 4.54 -2.13 12.60
CA LEU A 40 3.36 -1.63 13.29
C LEU A 40 2.75 -2.73 14.17
N ASP A 41 2.16 -2.32 15.29
CA ASP A 41 1.28 -3.22 16.03
C ASP A 41 0.00 -3.55 15.24
N ALA A 42 -0.75 -4.54 15.72
CA ALA A 42 -1.97 -5.02 15.08
C ALA A 42 -3.01 -3.90 14.84
N VAL A 43 -3.17 -2.99 15.80
CA VAL A 43 -4.19 -1.93 15.75
C VAL A 43 -3.80 -0.89 14.71
N ALA A 44 -2.56 -0.43 14.74
CA ALA A 44 -2.01 0.53 13.79
C ALA A 44 -2.00 -0.04 12.36
N PHE A 45 -1.62 -1.32 12.19
CA PHE A 45 -1.68 -1.98 10.89
C PHE A 45 -3.10 -2.02 10.32
N CYS A 46 -4.09 -2.42 11.13
CA CYS A 46 -5.49 -2.43 10.71
C CYS A 46 -6.03 -1.02 10.39
N LYS A 47 -5.64 0.01 11.16
CA LYS A 47 -5.98 1.42 10.86
C LYS A 47 -5.45 1.83 9.48
N VAL A 48 -4.18 1.55 9.19
CA VAL A 48 -3.56 1.87 7.91
C VAL A 48 -4.20 1.08 6.76
N LEU A 49 -4.44 -0.21 6.94
CA LEU A 49 -5.08 -1.05 5.93
C LEU A 49 -6.48 -0.54 5.57
N GLY A 50 -7.28 -0.18 6.58
CA GLY A 50 -8.61 0.41 6.38
C GLY A 50 -8.56 1.81 5.75
N ALA A 51 -7.58 2.64 6.09
CA ALA A 51 -7.40 3.94 5.45
C ALA A 51 -7.04 3.79 3.96
N ILE A 52 -6.11 2.87 3.63
CA ILE A 52 -5.76 2.56 2.24
C ILE A 52 -6.98 2.03 1.50
N ASP A 53 -7.77 1.16 2.11
CA ASP A 53 -9.01 0.65 1.51
C ASP A 53 -9.97 1.76 1.06
N ILE A 54 -10.29 2.65 2.00
CA ILE A 54 -11.19 3.78 1.76
C ILE A 54 -10.63 4.66 0.66
N LEU A 55 -9.31 4.89 0.68
CA LEU A 55 -8.62 5.67 -0.34
C LEU A 55 -8.71 5.01 -1.72
N LEU A 56 -8.47 3.70 -1.82
CA LEU A 56 -8.53 2.99 -3.09
C LEU A 56 -9.95 3.04 -3.66
N HIS A 57 -10.97 2.74 -2.88
CA HIS A 57 -12.37 2.81 -3.31
C HIS A 57 -12.81 4.23 -3.69
N HIS A 58 -12.29 5.24 -2.98
CA HIS A 58 -12.60 6.64 -3.28
C HIS A 58 -11.86 7.15 -4.52
N ASP A 59 -10.55 6.94 -4.63
CA ASP A 59 -9.72 7.58 -5.67
C ASP A 59 -9.62 6.73 -6.95
N HIS A 60 -9.75 5.40 -6.86
CA HIS A 60 -9.64 4.52 -8.02
C HIS A 60 -11.00 4.27 -8.67
N LYS A 61 -11.34 5.10 -9.66
CA LYS A 61 -12.64 5.06 -10.37
C LYS A 61 -12.77 3.95 -11.42
N GLU A 62 -11.75 3.11 -11.58
CA GLU A 62 -11.77 2.01 -12.54
C GLU A 62 -12.65 0.85 -12.07
N ARG A 63 -13.21 0.09 -13.04
CA ARG A 63 -14.03 -1.09 -12.74
C ARG A 63 -13.25 -2.28 -12.20
N TYR A 64 -11.93 -2.22 -12.29
CA TYR A 64 -10.98 -3.23 -11.83
C TYR A 64 -9.96 -2.54 -10.91
N LEU A 65 -9.29 -3.28 -10.03
CA LEU A 65 -8.26 -2.74 -9.14
C LEU A 65 -6.90 -2.69 -9.84
N GLY A 66 -6.22 -3.81 -10.06
CA GLY A 66 -5.01 -3.89 -10.89
C GLY A 66 -3.78 -3.10 -10.40
N ILE A 67 -3.86 -2.48 -9.22
CA ILE A 67 -2.83 -1.60 -8.64
C ILE A 67 -2.31 -2.11 -7.30
N VAL A 68 -2.72 -3.31 -6.89
CA VAL A 68 -2.20 -4.02 -5.72
C VAL A 68 -1.52 -5.30 -6.20
N TYR A 69 -0.30 -5.54 -5.73
CA TYR A 69 0.51 -6.70 -6.07
C TYR A 69 0.98 -7.40 -4.81
N VAL A 70 0.85 -8.72 -4.76
CA VAL A 70 1.16 -9.55 -3.59
C VAL A 70 2.07 -10.70 -3.99
N ASP A 71 2.92 -11.16 -3.10
CA ASP A 71 3.75 -12.35 -3.34
C ASP A 71 3.00 -13.66 -3.11
N ASP A 72 2.08 -13.68 -2.14
CA ASP A 72 1.21 -14.81 -1.80
C ASP A 72 -0.16 -14.31 -1.31
N PHE A 73 -1.22 -15.10 -1.53
CA PHE A 73 -2.59 -14.73 -1.13
C PHE A 73 -2.97 -15.27 0.24
N GLU A 74 -2.35 -16.37 0.68
CA GLU A 74 -2.65 -17.06 1.92
C GLU A 74 -1.63 -16.68 3.01
N HIS A 75 -0.36 -16.52 2.65
CA HIS A 75 0.73 -16.20 3.56
C HIS A 75 1.58 -15.01 3.05
N PRO A 76 0.98 -13.83 2.84
CA PRO A 76 1.67 -12.70 2.23
C PRO A 76 2.88 -12.25 3.07
N GLN A 77 4.01 -12.02 2.41
CA GLN A 77 5.21 -11.43 3.01
C GLN A 77 5.53 -10.05 2.42
N LEU A 78 5.02 -9.76 1.21
CA LEU A 78 5.27 -8.52 0.49
C LEU A 78 4.05 -8.09 -0.32
N ILE A 79 3.57 -6.88 -0.06
CA ILE A 79 2.48 -6.24 -0.80
C ILE A 79 2.98 -4.89 -1.30
N LYS A 80 2.71 -4.59 -2.57
CA LYS A 80 2.95 -3.28 -3.19
C LYS A 80 1.63 -2.69 -3.64
N ILE A 81 1.35 -1.47 -3.20
CA ILE A 81 0.10 -0.75 -3.50
C ILE A 81 0.48 0.54 -4.22
N TYR A 82 0.00 0.70 -5.45
CA TYR A 82 0.21 1.91 -6.23
C TYR A 82 -0.88 2.93 -5.94
N ASP A 83 -0.46 4.19 -5.86
CA ASP A 83 -1.37 5.31 -5.65
C ASP A 83 -2.24 5.55 -6.89
N PRO A 84 -3.59 5.51 -6.79
CA PRO A 84 -4.49 5.80 -7.91
C PRO A 84 -4.21 7.15 -8.59
N ASN A 85 -3.73 8.14 -7.83
CA ASN A 85 -3.46 9.49 -8.34
C ASN A 85 -2.13 9.60 -9.10
N ASN A 86 -1.30 8.54 -9.12
CA ASN A 86 -0.02 8.52 -9.83
C ASN A 86 0.00 7.56 -11.03
N LEU A 87 -1.11 6.90 -11.37
CA LEU A 87 -1.18 5.88 -12.43
C LEU A 87 -0.93 6.45 -13.84
N GLY A 88 -1.34 7.69 -14.11
CA GLY A 88 -1.12 8.34 -15.41
C GLY A 88 0.37 8.56 -15.76
N ALA A 89 1.25 8.57 -14.77
CA ALA A 89 2.71 8.60 -14.98
C ALA A 89 3.30 7.19 -15.28
N SER A 90 2.54 6.12 -15.00
CA SER A 90 2.98 4.73 -15.17
C SER A 90 2.71 4.19 -16.59
N CYS A 91 1.90 4.87 -17.39
CA CYS A 91 1.60 4.50 -18.78
C CYS A 91 2.67 4.97 -19.77
N GLY A 92 3.88 4.41 -19.65
CA GLY A 92 4.59 3.80 -20.78
C GLY A 92 5.29 4.64 -21.86
N SER A 93 5.11 5.96 -22.00
CA SER A 93 5.83 6.72 -23.06
C SER A 93 7.02 7.56 -22.59
N SER A 94 7.16 7.79 -21.27
CA SER A 94 8.15 8.74 -20.72
C SER A 94 9.37 8.10 -20.06
N GLY A 95 9.42 6.77 -19.91
CA GLY A 95 10.52 6.06 -19.23
C GLY A 95 10.62 6.31 -17.72
N LYS A 96 9.67 7.04 -17.11
CA LYS A 96 9.65 7.28 -15.66
C LYS A 96 9.14 6.05 -14.91
N VAL A 97 9.95 5.57 -13.97
CA VAL A 97 9.55 4.55 -12.99
C VAL A 97 8.65 5.22 -11.95
N VAL A 98 7.39 4.79 -11.87
CA VAL A 98 6.48 5.18 -10.78
C VAL A 98 6.69 4.20 -9.63
N PRO A 99 7.10 4.65 -8.44
CA PRO A 99 7.20 3.76 -7.28
C PRO A 99 5.82 3.31 -6.83
N ALA A 100 5.77 2.20 -6.08
CA ALA A 100 4.60 1.91 -5.26
C ALA A 100 4.36 3.09 -4.30
N GLY A 101 3.10 3.43 -4.04
CA GLY A 101 2.76 4.42 -3.01
C GLY A 101 3.08 3.85 -1.63
N TRP A 102 2.67 2.60 -1.40
CA TRP A 102 2.90 1.89 -0.13
C TRP A 102 3.48 0.51 -0.36
N ILE A 103 4.34 0.10 0.55
CA ILE A 103 4.89 -1.25 0.63
C ILE A 103 4.60 -1.79 2.03
N LEU A 104 3.88 -2.91 2.11
CA LEU A 104 3.66 -3.64 3.35
C LEU A 104 4.56 -4.87 3.29
N SER A 105 5.42 -5.07 4.29
CA SER A 105 6.33 -6.22 4.30
C SER A 105 6.54 -6.80 5.69
N ARG A 106 6.81 -8.10 5.74
CA ARG A 106 7.21 -8.83 6.95
C ARG A 106 8.70 -8.69 7.27
N ILE A 107 9.48 -8.19 6.32
CA ILE A 107 10.92 -7.97 6.46
C ILE A 107 11.15 -6.45 6.50
N PRO A 108 12.10 -5.95 7.31
CA PRO A 108 12.48 -4.54 7.30
C PRO A 108 12.76 -4.06 5.86
N PRO A 109 12.10 -2.99 5.38
CA PRO A 109 12.37 -2.47 4.06
C PRO A 109 13.74 -1.77 4.02
N GLU A 110 14.29 -1.60 2.82
CA GLU A 110 15.41 -0.69 2.57
C GLU A 110 14.89 0.66 2.04
N PRO A 111 15.57 1.78 2.29
CA PRO A 111 15.19 3.07 1.72
C PRO A 111 15.27 3.03 0.19
N LEU A 112 14.18 3.36 -0.49
CA LEU A 112 14.12 3.31 -1.97
C LEU A 112 14.52 4.63 -2.65
N GLY A 113 14.91 5.64 -1.86
CA GLY A 113 15.26 6.98 -2.33
C GLY A 113 14.17 8.02 -2.12
N GLU A 114 14.43 9.23 -2.62
CA GLU A 114 13.51 10.38 -2.49
C GLU A 114 12.54 10.42 -3.66
N PHE A 115 11.24 10.42 -3.34
CA PHE A 115 10.16 10.57 -4.31
C PHE A 115 9.31 11.77 -3.94
N VAL A 116 8.89 12.53 -4.95
CA VAL A 116 7.99 13.66 -4.73
C VAL A 116 6.60 13.13 -4.44
N VAL A 117 6.15 13.36 -3.21
CA VAL A 117 4.80 13.02 -2.76
C VAL A 117 4.00 14.32 -2.53
N PRO A 118 2.78 14.45 -3.07
CA PRO A 118 1.94 15.62 -2.83
C PRO A 118 1.64 15.84 -1.34
N GLU A 119 1.65 17.10 -0.89
CA GLU A 119 1.40 17.45 0.52
C GLU A 119 0.05 16.96 1.04
N GLY A 120 -0.98 16.91 0.17
CA GLY A 120 -2.28 16.34 0.52
C GLY A 120 -2.16 14.87 0.96
N ARG A 121 -1.33 14.08 0.27
CA ARG A 121 -1.14 12.67 0.62
C ARG A 121 -0.27 12.49 1.87
N LYS A 122 0.73 13.36 2.07
CA LYS A 122 1.49 13.41 3.33
C LYS A 122 0.62 13.76 4.52
N ARG A 123 -0.32 14.69 4.34
CA ARG A 123 -1.28 15.07 5.39
C ARG A 123 -2.21 13.91 5.73
N TRP A 124 -2.83 13.31 4.71
CA TRP A 124 -3.67 12.12 4.88
C TRP A 124 -2.92 11.00 5.64
N TRP A 125 -1.65 10.75 5.31
CA TRP A 125 -0.85 9.73 6.01
C TRP A 125 -0.71 10.03 7.51
N ARG A 126 -0.42 11.29 7.87
CA ARG A 126 -0.30 11.70 9.27
C ARG A 126 -1.61 11.59 10.03
N GLU A 127 -2.74 11.89 9.39
CA GLU A 127 -4.08 11.84 10.00
C GLU A 127 -4.49 10.41 10.40
N ILE A 128 -3.98 9.36 9.76
CA ILE A 128 -4.26 7.95 10.13
C ILE A 128 -3.81 7.64 11.57
N PHE A 129 -2.75 8.30 12.02
CA PHE A 129 -2.13 8.07 13.33
C PHE A 129 -2.49 9.16 14.35
N GLN A 130 -3.38 10.07 14.01
CA GLN A 130 -3.95 11.03 14.95
C GLN A 130 -5.19 10.40 15.61
N ASP A 131 -5.34 10.63 16.91
CA ASP A 131 -6.49 10.17 17.69
C ASP A 131 -7.69 11.15 17.60
#